data_AF-A0A2F0PD14-F1
#
_entry.id   AF-A0A2F0PD14-F1
#
_cell.length_a   1.000
_cell.length_b   1.000
_cell.length_c   1.000
_cell.angle_alpha   90.00
_cell.angle_beta   90.00
_cell.angle_gamma   90.00
#
_symmetry.space_group_name_H-M   'P 1'
#
loop_
_entity.id
_entity.type
_entity.pdbx_description
1 polymer ?
#
loop_
_entity_poly.entity_id
_entity_poly.type
_entity_poly.pdbx_seq_one_letter_code
_entity_poly.pdbx_strand_id
1 'polypeptide(L)' 'MVISNDEVLHLTDKVQSLSKKSAGNRPANTSSLMNYIKSLSGNTKGMALYGRVKEELIRRGVIAVYEKTVVWR' A
#
# COMPACT_ATOMS: atom_id res chain seq x y z
N MET A 1 19.82 -0.87 -1.93
CA MET A 1 18.88 -1.95 -2.31
C MET A 1 18.00 -1.43 -3.42
N VAL A 2 18.04 -2.04 -4.60
CA VAL A 2 17.18 -1.61 -5.73
C VAL A 2 15.83 -2.30 -5.56
N ILE A 3 14.75 -1.50 -5.50
CA ILE A 3 13.37 -2.02 -5.45
C ILE A 3 12.94 -2.26 -6.90
N SER A 4 12.66 -3.52 -7.26
CA SER A 4 12.16 -3.86 -8.59
C SER A 4 10.75 -3.30 -8.81
N ASN A 5 10.45 -2.89 -10.04
CA ASN A 5 9.11 -2.49 -10.43
C ASN A 5 8.12 -3.65 -10.27
N ASP A 6 8.51 -4.88 -10.61
CA ASP A 6 7.64 -6.06 -10.50
C ASP A 6 7.20 -6.30 -9.05
N GLU A 7 8.11 -6.06 -8.11
CA GLU A 7 7.80 -6.18 -6.69
C GLU A 7 6.77 -5.14 -6.24
N VAL A 8 6.89 -3.90 -6.69
CA VAL A 8 5.93 -2.83 -6.40
C VAL A 8 4.56 -3.20 -6.98
N LEU A 9 4.52 -3.67 -8.22
CA LEU A 9 3.28 -4.04 -8.91
C LEU A 9 2.61 -5.23 -8.22
N HIS A 10 3.36 -6.30 -7.95
CA HIS A 10 2.83 -7.50 -7.30
C HIS A 10 2.30 -7.20 -5.89
N LEU A 11 3.01 -6.37 -5.11
CA LEU A 11 2.55 -5.97 -3.79
C LEU A 11 1.32 -5.05 -3.87
N THR A 12 1.27 -4.16 -4.86
CA THR A 12 0.09 -3.32 -5.12
C THR A 12 -1.13 -4.17 -5.46
N ASP A 13 -0.99 -5.16 -6.34
CA ASP A 13 -2.06 -6.08 -6.72
C ASP A 13 -2.56 -6.87 -5.50
N LYS A 14 -1.64 -7.33 -4.65
CA LYS A 14 -1.98 -8.01 -3.39
C LYS A 14 -2.78 -7.11 -2.45
N VAL A 15 -2.33 -5.85 -2.24
CA VAL A 15 -3.02 -4.87 -1.39
C VAL A 15 -4.43 -4.59 -1.92
N GLN A 16 -4.57 -4.34 -3.23
CA GLN A 16 -5.86 -4.07 -3.86
C GLN A 16 -6.80 -5.30 -3.82
N SER A 17 -6.27 -6.51 -3.99
CA SER A 17 -7.07 -7.74 -3.86
C SER A 17 -7.60 -7.91 -2.44
N LEU A 18 -6.77 -7.70 -1.42
CA LEU A 18 -7.17 -7.84 -0.03
C LEU A 18 -8.17 -6.76 0.40
N SER A 19 -8.02 -5.52 -0.06
CA SER A 19 -8.94 -4.42 0.27
C SER A 19 -10.38 -4.68 -0.23
N LYS A 20 -10.52 -5.38 -1.36
CA LYS A 20 -11.82 -5.81 -1.90
C LYS A 20 -12.46 -6.93 -1.09
N LYS A 21 -11.66 -7.80 -0.46
CA LYS A 21 -12.16 -8.93 0.34
C LYS A 21 -12.85 -8.52 1.64
N SER A 22 -12.36 -7.48 2.31
CA SER A 22 -12.91 -7.03 3.59
C SER A 22 -12.60 -5.56 3.87
N ALA A 23 -13.55 -4.86 4.51
CA ALA A 23 -13.34 -3.52 5.03
C ALA A 23 -12.20 -3.46 6.07
N GLY A 24 -11.96 -4.55 6.80
CA GLY A 24 -10.83 -4.65 7.75
C GLY A 24 -9.45 -4.57 7.09
N ASN A 25 -9.37 -4.80 5.76
CA ASN A 25 -8.14 -4.67 4.97
C ASN A 25 -7.95 -3.26 4.38
N ARG A 26 -8.72 -2.28 4.84
CA ARG A 26 -8.68 -0.89 4.35
C ARG A 26 -8.18 0.06 5.44
N PRO A 27 -6.85 0.14 5.66
CA PRO A 27 -6.27 1.12 6.55
C PRO A 27 -6.82 2.53 6.33
N ALA A 28 -7.32 3.17 7.40
CA ALA A 28 -7.94 4.50 7.34
C ALA A 28 -6.94 5.66 7.43
N ASN A 29 -5.68 5.40 7.76
CA ASN A 29 -4.64 6.41 7.91
C ASN A 29 -3.28 5.94 7.39
N THR A 30 -2.37 6.90 7.17
CA THR A 30 -1.05 6.66 6.55
C THR A 30 -0.15 5.77 7.40
N SER A 31 -0.21 5.86 8.73
CA SER A 31 0.56 5.00 9.64
C SER A 31 0.10 3.54 9.56
N SER A 32 -1.21 3.33 9.60
CA SER A 32 -1.81 2.00 9.43
C SER A 32 -1.54 1.43 8.03
N LEU A 33 -1.60 2.26 6.98
CA LEU A 33 -1.26 1.85 5.62
C LEU A 33 0.21 1.42 5.50
N MET A 34 1.12 2.18 6.11
CA MET A 34 2.54 1.82 6.15
C MET A 34 2.75 0.49 6.85
N ASN A 35 2.16 0.29 8.03
CA ASN A 35 2.30 -0.95 8.79
C ASN A 35 1.69 -2.14 8.04
N TYR A 36 0.57 -1.91 7.36
CA TYR A 36 -0.08 -2.92 6.52
C TYR A 36 0.80 -3.35 5.35
N ILE A 37 1.36 -2.40 4.59
CA ILE A 37 2.25 -2.71 3.46
C ILE A 37 3.53 -3.40 3.96
N LYS A 38 4.10 -2.95 5.08
CA LYS A 38 5.28 -3.56 5.71
C LYS A 38 5.04 -5.01 6.12
N SER A 39 3.87 -5.34 6.70
CA SER A 39 3.56 -6.71 7.10
C SER A 39 3.41 -7.62 5.88
N LEU A 40 2.81 -7.11 4.79
CA LEU A 40 2.65 -7.86 3.55
C LEU A 40 3.96 -8.09 2.78
N SER A 41 4.96 -7.22 2.98
CA SER A 41 6.27 -7.28 2.33
C SER A 41 7.36 -7.94 3.18
N GLY A 42 7.04 -8.47 4.37
CA GLY A 42 8.02 -9.10 5.26
C GLY A 42 9.02 -8.14 5.93
N ASN A 43 8.68 -6.85 6.06
CA ASN A 43 9.42 -5.82 6.81
C ASN A 43 10.87 -5.49 6.34
N THR A 44 11.41 -6.21 5.35
CA THR A 44 12.82 -6.12 4.93
C THR A 44 13.15 -4.93 4.05
N LYS A 45 12.16 -4.31 3.39
CA LYS A 45 12.38 -3.28 2.35
C LYS A 45 11.99 -1.85 2.74
N GLY A 46 11.64 -1.65 4.01
CA GLY A 46 11.60 -0.35 4.66
C GLY A 46 10.64 0.68 4.04
N MET A 47 10.95 1.96 4.28
CA MET A 47 10.10 3.11 3.93
C MET A 47 10.04 3.38 2.42
N ALA A 48 11.07 2.99 1.67
CA ALA A 48 11.15 3.19 0.23
C ALA A 48 10.13 2.31 -0.54
N LEU A 49 9.98 1.02 -0.19
CA LEU A 49 8.98 0.16 -0.82
C LEU A 49 7.57 0.66 -0.52
N TYR A 50 7.31 1.06 0.72
CA TYR A 50 6.05 1.70 1.11
C TYR A 50 5.74 2.92 0.24
N GLY A 51 6.71 3.82 0.05
CA GLY A 51 6.55 5.02 -0.77
C GLY A 51 6.07 4.68 -2.19
N ARG A 52 6.75 3.73 -2.85
CA ARG A 52 6.42 3.31 -4.22
C ARG A 52 5.06 2.62 -4.32
N VAL A 53 4.72 1.74 -3.39
CA VAL A 53 3.41 1.07 -3.38
C VAL A 53 2.28 2.06 -3.12
N LYS A 54 2.48 3.01 -2.19
CA LYS A 54 1.50 4.07 -1.92
C LYS A 54 1.25 4.93 -3.17
N GLU A 55 2.31 5.36 -3.83
CA GLU A 55 2.21 6.14 -5.08
C GLU A 55 1.49 5.35 -6.17
N GLU A 56 1.80 4.06 -6.32
CA GLU A 56 1.16 3.21 -7.32
C GLU A 56 -0.33 2.99 -7.02
N LEU A 57 -0.73 2.82 -5.76
CA LEU A 57 -2.14 2.73 -5.36
C LEU A 57 -2.91 4.02 -5.68
N ILE A 58 -2.29 5.19 -5.48
CA ILE A 58 -2.87 6.49 -5.84
C ILE A 58 -2.97 6.63 -7.36
N ARG A 59 -1.90 6.28 -8.09
CA ARG A 59 -1.84 6.34 -9.56
C ARG A 59 -2.93 5.48 -10.21
N ARG A 60 -3.23 4.33 -9.62
CA ARG A 60 -4.31 3.42 -10.05
C ARG A 60 -5.70 3.85 -9.58
N GLY A 61 -5.81 4.92 -8.78
CA GLY A 61 -7.07 5.40 -8.22
C GLY A 61 -7.69 4.47 -7.18
N VAL A 62 -6.92 3.54 -6.59
CA VAL A 62 -7.41 2.62 -5.54
C VAL A 62 -7.60 3.35 -4.22
N ILE A 63 -6.74 4.34 -3.95
CA ILE A 63 -6.83 5.17 -2.74
C ILE A 63 -6.65 6.65 -3.08
N ALA A 64 -7.16 7.50 -2.20
CA ALA A 64 -6.78 8.90 -2.07
C ALA A 64 -6.20 9.13 -0.66
N VAL A 65 -5.22 10.02 -0.53
CA VAL A 65 -4.60 10.35 0.75
C VAL A 65 -4.76 11.84 1.02
N TYR A 66 -5.34 12.20 2.16
CA TYR A 66 -5.55 13.58 2.61
C TYR A 66 -4.90 13.75 3.97
N GLU A 67 -3.88 14.59 4.07
CA GLU A 67 -3.07 14.77 5.29
C GLU A 67 -2.60 13.43 5.88
N LYS A 68 -3.36 12.86 6.82
CA LYS A 68 -3.10 11.58 7.48
C LYS A 68 -4.14 10.51 7.17
N THR A 69 -5.23 10.85 6.48
CA THR A 69 -6.36 9.99 6.18
C THR A 69 -6.18 9.29 4.83
N VAL A 70 -6.57 8.02 4.75
CA VAL A 70 -6.58 7.21 3.53
C VAL A 70 -8.01 6.82 3.21
N VAL A 71 -8.46 7.18 2.01
CA VAL A 71 -9.80 6.87 1.50
C VAL A 71 -9.66 5.83 0.40
N TRP A 72 -10.38 4.72 0.51
CA TRP A 72 -10.38 3.63 -0.47
C TRP A 72 -11.53 3.81 -1.45
N ARG A 73 -11.28 3.58 -2.74
CA ARG A 73 -12.26 3.64 -3.83
C ARG A 73 -12.63 2.25 -4.33
#